data_AF-A0A4V1RNF1-F1
#
_entry.id   AF-A0A4V1RNF1-F1
#
_cell.length_a   1.000
_cell.length_b   1.000
_cell.length_c   1.000
_cell.angle_alpha   90.00
_cell.angle_beta   90.00
_cell.angle_gamma   90.00
#
_symmetry.space_group_name_H-M   'P 1'
#
loop_
_entity.id
_entity.type
_entity.pdbx_description
1 polymer ?
#
loop_
_entity_poly.entity_id
_entity_poly.type
_entity_poly.pdbx_seq_one_letter_code
_entity_poly.pdbx_strand_id
1 'polypeptide(L)'
;MNAEQVESQQSLEPRALRARYIDMLTDGVSPDRLKEGGDKAVDHALMATALSAVCSGMGEQDWLALVLDPKRRLGQQAKFAKGHSRTALAYRRYLSKVWQRATEQARPAALHDRDRYREEARRLVARWDDALPRLLEEAHEIDAMIIAALLDRMVEVGSPRVAFARRPFQEATGVSERRFRTRLAALERAGVVRLEARGKSGGPRARQRLANVYSLSGPERLFDRAGSD
;
A
#
# COMPACT_ATOMS: atom_id res chain seq x y z
N MET A 1 -44.71 25.27 -19.12
CA MET A 1 -43.57 25.15 -20.07
C MET A 1 -42.30 25.29 -19.24
N ASN A 2 -41.67 24.15 -18.91
CA ASN A 2 -40.52 24.09 -18.01
C ASN A 2 -39.23 24.03 -18.84
N ALA A 3 -38.32 24.95 -18.60
CA ALA A 3 -37.00 24.98 -19.19
C ALA A 3 -36.00 24.30 -18.24
N GLU A 4 -35.32 23.30 -18.79
CA GLU A 4 -33.90 23.00 -18.59
C GLU A 4 -33.44 22.66 -17.17
N GLN A 5 -33.69 21.40 -16.79
CA GLN A 5 -32.82 20.68 -15.86
C GLN A 5 -31.47 20.45 -16.55
N VAL A 6 -30.49 21.29 -16.24
CA VAL A 6 -29.07 21.02 -16.50
C VAL A 6 -28.64 19.93 -15.53
N GLU A 7 -28.70 18.70 -16.02
CA GLU A 7 -28.24 17.49 -15.39
C GLU A 7 -26.74 17.61 -15.11
N SER A 8 -26.39 17.74 -13.83
CA SER A 8 -25.02 17.79 -13.37
C SER A 8 -24.36 16.43 -13.56
N GLN A 9 -23.75 16.23 -14.73
CA GLN A 9 -22.76 15.17 -14.95
C GLN A 9 -21.53 15.45 -14.09
N GLN A 10 -21.61 15.08 -12.81
CA GLN A 10 -20.42 14.93 -11.99
C GLN A 10 -19.63 13.76 -12.56
N SER A 11 -18.61 14.08 -13.34
CA SER A 11 -17.59 13.16 -13.79
C SER A 11 -17.06 12.38 -12.59
N LEU A 12 -17.29 11.06 -12.60
CA LEU A 12 -16.68 10.10 -11.70
C LEU A 12 -15.21 9.94 -12.08
N GLU A 13 -14.43 10.99 -11.87
CA GLU A 13 -12.98 10.90 -11.85
C GLU A 13 -12.60 9.92 -10.73
N PRO A 14 -11.88 8.82 -11.03
CA PRO A 14 -11.40 7.91 -10.01
C PRO A 14 -10.41 8.68 -9.14
N ARG A 15 -10.91 9.20 -8.02
CA ARG A 15 -10.09 9.78 -6.95
C ARG A 15 -9.26 8.65 -6.38
N ALA A 16 -8.06 8.49 -6.94
CA ALA A 16 -7.02 7.60 -6.46
C ALA A 16 -7.06 7.54 -4.94
N LEU A 17 -7.14 6.32 -4.41
CA LEU A 17 -7.20 6.03 -2.99
C LEU A 17 -6.05 6.73 -2.25
N ARG A 18 -6.30 7.96 -1.79
CA ARG A 18 -5.50 8.65 -0.78
C ARG A 18 -5.78 7.97 0.56
N ALA A 19 -5.48 6.69 0.64
CA ALA A 19 -5.53 5.95 1.88
C ALA A 19 -4.52 6.59 2.84
N ARG A 20 -4.94 6.81 4.08
CA ARG A 20 -4.07 7.00 5.24
C ARG A 20 -3.15 5.78 5.37
N TYR A 21 -2.08 5.75 4.58
CA TYR A 21 -0.86 5.10 5.02
C TYR A 21 -0.47 5.81 6.30
N ILE A 22 -0.21 5.06 7.37
CA ILE A 22 0.53 5.60 8.50
C ILE A 22 1.81 6.09 7.87
N ASP A 23 1.91 7.40 7.65
CA ASP A 23 3.16 8.02 7.25
C ASP A 23 4.02 7.87 8.50
N MET A 24 4.72 6.74 8.60
CA MET A 24 5.44 6.40 9.82
C MET A 24 6.46 7.48 10.14
N LEU A 25 6.94 8.25 9.16
CA LEU A 25 7.78 9.42 9.40
C LEU A 25 7.01 10.49 10.19
N THR A 26 5.79 10.81 9.77
CA THR A 26 4.89 11.80 10.42
C THR A 26 4.31 11.30 11.74
N ASP A 27 3.74 10.10 11.76
CA ASP A 27 2.96 9.58 12.89
C ASP A 27 3.85 8.96 13.98
N GLY A 28 5.03 8.46 13.61
CA GLY A 28 5.94 7.76 14.51
C GLY A 28 5.39 6.44 15.06
N VAL A 29 6.13 5.85 15.98
CA VAL A 29 5.69 4.69 16.76
C VAL A 29 4.66 5.15 17.80
N SER A 30 3.54 4.43 17.92
CA SER A 30 2.52 4.74 18.92
C SER A 30 3.05 4.58 20.36
N PRO A 31 2.51 5.32 21.34
CA PRO A 31 2.93 5.21 22.74
C PRO A 31 2.87 3.78 23.30
N ASP A 32 1.84 3.01 22.94
CA ASP A 32 1.70 1.62 23.39
C ASP A 32 2.83 0.73 22.86
N ARG A 33 3.18 0.88 21.57
CA ARG A 33 4.31 0.15 20.97
C ARG A 33 5.65 0.59 21.53
N LEU A 34 5.80 1.87 21.89
CA LEU A 34 6.99 2.35 22.57
C LEU A 34 7.12 1.74 23.98
N LYS A 35 6.02 1.60 24.73
CA LYS A 35 6.05 0.93 26.04
C LYS A 35 6.43 -0.54 25.94
N GLU A 36 5.93 -1.24 24.91
CA GLU A 36 6.17 -2.67 24.74
C GLU A 36 7.54 -3.00 24.10
N GLY A 37 7.97 -2.20 23.11
CA GLY A 37 9.14 -2.49 22.29
C GLY A 37 10.31 -1.51 22.41
N GLY A 38 10.12 -0.37 23.09
CA GLY A 38 11.15 0.65 23.31
C GLY A 38 11.90 1.05 22.03
N ASP A 39 13.22 1.15 22.14
CA ASP A 39 14.12 1.50 21.04
C ASP A 39 14.02 0.53 19.84
N LYS A 40 13.70 -0.75 20.08
CA LYS A 40 13.55 -1.74 19.00
C LYS A 40 12.35 -1.43 18.11
N ALA A 41 11.26 -0.92 18.68
CA ALA A 41 10.08 -0.53 17.91
C ALA A 41 10.39 0.65 16.97
N VAL A 42 11.21 1.59 17.44
CA VAL A 42 11.70 2.73 16.63
C VAL A 42 12.65 2.24 15.53
N ASP A 43 13.57 1.32 15.85
CA ASP A 43 14.49 0.73 14.87
C ASP A 43 13.75 0.00 13.75
N HIS A 44 12.75 -0.81 14.09
CA HIS A 44 11.92 -1.51 13.08
C HIS A 44 11.13 -0.54 12.21
N ALA A 45 10.57 0.53 12.79
CA ALA A 45 9.84 1.53 12.02
C ALA A 45 10.77 2.29 11.07
N LEU A 46 11.96 2.71 11.52
CA LEU A 46 12.97 3.34 10.67
C LEU A 46 13.46 2.40 9.57
N MET A 47 13.69 1.13 9.90
CA MET A 47 14.11 0.12 8.94
C MET A 47 13.05 -0.07 7.84
N ALA A 48 11.77 -0.07 8.20
CA ALA A 48 10.68 -0.18 7.24
C ALA A 48 10.55 1.07 6.35
N THR A 49 10.74 2.29 6.89
CA THR A 49 10.76 3.50 6.05
C THR A 49 11.97 3.54 5.13
N ALA A 50 13.16 3.17 5.63
CA ALA A 50 14.38 3.08 4.82
C ALA A 50 14.25 2.02 3.72
N LEU A 51 13.74 0.83 4.05
CA LEU A 51 13.52 -0.24 3.07
C LEU A 51 12.51 0.18 2.01
N SER A 52 11.40 0.82 2.41
CA SER A 52 10.45 1.38 1.45
C SER A 52 11.10 2.42 0.55
N ALA A 53 11.93 3.31 1.09
CA ALA A 53 12.63 4.34 0.33
C ALA A 53 13.63 3.72 -0.68
N VAL A 54 14.45 2.76 -0.24
CA VAL A 54 15.36 2.00 -1.12
C VAL A 54 14.58 1.27 -2.22
N CYS A 55 13.51 0.55 -1.85
CA CYS A 55 12.62 -0.14 -2.79
C CYS A 55 11.83 0.82 -3.69
N SER A 56 11.76 2.11 -3.38
CA SER A 56 11.23 3.17 -4.23
C SER A 56 12.31 3.87 -5.05
N GLY A 57 13.59 3.55 -4.86
CA GLY A 57 14.72 4.13 -5.59
C GLY A 57 15.14 5.51 -5.08
N MET A 58 14.68 5.88 -3.88
CA MET A 58 15.13 7.08 -3.18
C MET A 58 16.58 6.92 -2.73
N GLY A 59 17.35 8.02 -2.73
CA GLY A 59 18.72 8.04 -2.21
C GLY A 59 18.77 8.21 -0.68
N GLU A 60 19.92 7.87 -0.09
CA GLU A 60 20.12 7.99 1.37
C GLU A 60 19.90 9.42 1.86
N GLN A 61 20.42 10.42 1.12
CA GLN A 61 20.36 11.82 1.53
C GLN A 61 18.92 12.35 1.54
N ASP A 62 18.09 11.93 0.58
CA ASP A 62 16.68 12.34 0.52
C ASP A 62 15.87 11.72 1.65
N TRP A 63 16.10 10.43 1.94
CA TRP A 63 15.47 9.77 3.08
C TRP A 63 15.92 10.39 4.41
N LEU A 64 17.22 10.69 4.56
CA LEU A 64 17.75 11.38 5.73
C LEU A 64 17.12 12.76 5.89
N ALA A 65 16.97 13.55 4.82
CA ALA A 65 16.33 14.85 4.87
C ALA A 65 14.88 14.75 5.39
N LEU A 66 14.13 13.73 4.95
CA LEU A 66 12.79 13.45 5.47
C LEU A 66 12.80 13.06 6.94
N VAL A 67 13.68 12.15 7.37
CA VAL A 67 13.73 11.71 8.78
C VAL A 67 14.23 12.81 9.71
N LEU A 68 15.13 13.68 9.24
CA LEU A 68 15.71 14.76 10.02
C LEU A 68 14.79 15.98 10.14
N ASP A 69 13.74 16.07 9.32
CA ASP A 69 12.73 17.14 9.41
C ASP A 69 12.13 17.16 10.83
N PRO A 70 12.22 18.29 11.56
CA PRO A 70 11.73 18.41 12.93
C PRO A 70 10.24 18.08 13.10
N LYS A 71 9.44 18.18 12.03
CA LYS A 71 8.01 17.86 12.03
C LYS A 71 7.74 16.36 12.02
N ARG A 72 8.74 15.50 11.77
CA ARG A 72 8.58 14.06 11.67
C ARG A 72 8.79 13.38 13.01
N ARG A 73 7.72 12.81 13.55
CA ARG A 73 7.70 12.21 14.89
C ARG A 73 8.63 11.01 15.02
N LEU A 74 8.79 10.20 13.98
CA LEU A 74 9.73 9.07 14.01
C LEU A 74 11.18 9.52 14.13
N GLY A 75 11.55 10.59 13.43
CA GLY A 75 12.87 11.19 13.56
C GLY A 75 13.11 11.71 14.98
N GLN A 76 12.10 12.36 15.58
CA GLN A 76 12.21 12.82 16.98
C GLN A 76 12.33 11.64 17.96
N GLN A 77 11.56 10.57 17.78
CA GLN A 77 11.68 9.35 18.59
C GLN A 77 13.05 8.70 18.43
N ALA A 78 13.57 8.67 17.21
CA ALA A 78 14.88 8.13 16.89
C ALA A 78 16.05 8.95 17.45
N LYS A 79 15.82 10.19 17.90
CA LYS A 79 16.84 10.93 18.66
C LYS A 79 17.05 10.36 20.05
N PHE A 80 16.09 9.63 20.62
CA PHE A 80 16.21 9.09 21.98
C PHE A 80 16.59 7.61 21.99
N ALA A 81 17.59 7.26 22.79
CA ALA A 81 18.02 5.88 23.04
C ALA A 81 18.02 5.65 24.55
N LYS A 82 17.29 4.64 25.04
CA LYS A 82 17.25 4.30 26.47
C LYS A 82 16.99 5.51 27.39
N GLY A 83 16.13 6.44 26.94
CA GLY A 83 15.78 7.66 27.69
C GLY A 83 16.77 8.83 27.55
N HIS A 84 17.89 8.67 26.84
CA HIS A 84 18.86 9.74 26.61
C HIS A 84 18.84 10.22 25.16
N SER A 85 19.02 11.51 24.94
CA SER A 85 19.17 12.07 23.60
C SER A 85 20.52 11.68 22.99
N ARG A 86 20.51 11.16 21.77
CA ARG A 86 21.70 10.90 20.96
C ARG A 86 22.34 12.24 20.58
N THR A 87 23.67 12.30 20.57
CA THR A 87 24.39 13.43 19.96
C THR A 87 24.08 13.50 18.46
N ALA A 88 24.22 14.68 17.85
CA ALA A 88 23.95 14.85 16.41
C ALA A 88 24.75 13.86 15.54
N LEU A 89 26.02 13.62 15.90
CA LEU A 89 26.88 12.67 15.21
C LEU A 89 26.42 11.21 15.42
N ALA A 90 26.06 10.83 16.65
CA ALA A 90 25.56 9.48 16.95
C ALA A 90 24.22 9.22 16.26
N TYR A 91 23.35 10.23 16.17
CA TYR A 91 22.07 10.14 15.50
C TYR A 91 22.23 9.96 13.98
N ARG A 92 23.07 10.77 13.31
CA ARG A 92 23.35 10.60 11.88
C ARG A 92 23.96 9.23 11.57
N ARG A 93 24.95 8.79 12.36
CA ARG A 93 25.55 7.45 12.21
C ARG A 93 24.53 6.34 12.38
N TYR A 94 23.60 6.49 13.32
CA TYR A 94 22.53 5.52 13.54
C TYR A 94 21.61 5.43 12.31
N LEU A 95 21.17 6.55 11.75
CA LEU A 95 20.33 6.57 10.55
C LEU A 95 21.05 5.99 9.33
N SER A 96 22.31 6.34 9.09
CA SER A 96 23.09 5.73 8.01
C SER A 96 23.24 4.21 8.18
N LYS A 97 23.39 3.70 9.40
CA LYS A 97 23.40 2.24 9.65
C LYS A 97 22.04 1.59 9.37
N VAL A 98 20.93 2.28 9.65
CA VAL A 98 19.60 1.79 9.25
C VAL A 98 19.50 1.74 7.73
N TRP A 99 19.93 2.79 7.04
CA TRP A 99 19.94 2.84 5.58
C TRP A 99 20.79 1.74 4.95
N GLN A 100 22.00 1.51 5.46
CA GLN A 100 22.88 0.45 5.01
C GLN A 100 22.22 -0.92 5.15
N ARG A 101 21.67 -1.24 6.33
CA ARG A 101 20.92 -2.49 6.53
C ARG A 101 19.75 -2.61 5.56
N ALA A 102 19.00 -1.53 5.32
CA ALA A 102 17.89 -1.53 4.37
C ALA A 102 18.36 -1.78 2.94
N THR A 103 19.48 -1.18 2.55
CA THR A 103 20.12 -1.37 1.23
C THR A 103 20.65 -2.79 1.05
N GLU A 104 21.28 -3.34 2.08
CA GLU A 104 21.73 -4.74 2.11
C GLU A 104 20.54 -5.69 2.04
N GLN A 105 19.48 -5.44 2.79
CA GLN A 105 18.25 -6.22 2.72
C GLN A 105 17.54 -6.09 1.35
N ALA A 106 17.78 -4.99 0.62
CA ALA A 106 17.26 -4.78 -0.73
C ALA A 106 18.16 -5.37 -1.85
N ARG A 107 19.43 -5.68 -1.58
CA ARG A 107 20.40 -6.28 -2.52
C ARG A 107 20.46 -7.81 -2.37
N PRO A 108 20.62 -8.59 -3.45
CA PRO A 108 19.66 -8.88 -4.51
C PRO A 108 19.05 -10.29 -4.37
N ALA A 109 17.74 -10.32 -4.09
CA ALA A 109 16.80 -11.10 -4.91
C ALA A 109 15.85 -10.16 -5.70
N ALA A 110 15.96 -8.83 -5.54
CA ALA A 110 14.88 -7.90 -5.85
C ALA A 110 15.19 -6.77 -6.85
N LEU A 111 16.45 -6.42 -7.15
CA LEU A 111 16.73 -5.26 -8.03
C LEU A 111 16.55 -5.57 -9.53
N HIS A 112 17.01 -6.73 -10.02
CA HIS A 112 16.71 -7.17 -11.40
C HIS A 112 15.23 -7.53 -11.59
N ASP A 113 14.58 -7.93 -10.50
CA ASP A 113 13.17 -8.28 -10.48
C ASP A 113 12.28 -7.02 -10.39
N ARG A 114 12.80 -5.86 -9.95
CA ARG A 114 11.99 -4.65 -9.76
C ARG A 114 11.55 -4.00 -11.07
N ASP A 115 12.45 -3.85 -12.04
CA ASP A 115 12.06 -3.35 -13.37
C ASP A 115 11.16 -4.36 -14.07
N ARG A 116 11.41 -5.65 -13.86
CA ARG A 116 10.53 -6.73 -14.30
C ARG A 116 9.14 -6.68 -13.64
N TYR A 117 9.05 -6.43 -12.34
CA TYR A 117 7.78 -6.31 -11.60
C TYR A 117 7.04 -5.03 -11.98
N ARG A 118 7.75 -3.93 -12.22
CA ARG A 118 7.16 -2.70 -12.76
C ARG A 118 6.60 -2.93 -14.15
N GLU A 119 7.35 -3.62 -15.00
CA GLU A 119 6.92 -3.99 -16.34
C GLU A 119 5.74 -4.97 -16.29
N GLU A 120 5.76 -5.96 -15.41
CA GLU A 120 4.65 -6.89 -15.18
C GLU A 120 3.40 -6.17 -14.67
N ALA A 121 3.54 -5.25 -13.71
CA ALA A 121 2.45 -4.42 -13.20
C ALA A 121 1.87 -3.54 -14.32
N ARG A 122 2.72 -2.89 -15.14
CA ARG A 122 2.28 -2.09 -16.29
C ARG A 122 1.54 -2.93 -17.32
N ARG A 123 2.06 -4.11 -17.67
CA ARG A 123 1.39 -5.04 -18.59
C ARG A 123 0.05 -5.49 -18.05
N LEU A 124 -0.03 -5.74 -16.75
CA LEU A 124 -1.27 -6.15 -16.11
C LEU A 124 -2.30 -5.02 -16.10
N VAL A 125 -1.89 -3.79 -15.77
CA VAL A 125 -2.72 -2.58 -15.84
C VAL A 125 -3.25 -2.36 -17.26
N ALA A 126 -2.36 -2.37 -18.26
CA ALA A 126 -2.76 -2.18 -19.65
C ALA A 126 -3.80 -3.22 -20.12
N ARG A 127 -3.68 -4.47 -19.67
CA ARG A 127 -4.69 -5.50 -19.99
C ARG A 127 -6.05 -5.24 -19.34
N TRP A 128 -6.07 -4.62 -18.16
CA TRP A 128 -7.29 -4.31 -17.45
C TRP A 128 -7.95 -3.00 -17.90
N ASP A 129 -7.20 -2.05 -18.47
CA ASP A 129 -7.74 -0.79 -18.99
C ASP A 129 -8.84 -1.04 -20.02
N ASP A 130 -8.67 -2.03 -20.90
CA ASP A 130 -9.68 -2.42 -21.91
C ASP A 130 -10.86 -3.21 -21.32
N ALA A 131 -10.66 -3.85 -20.17
CA ALA A 131 -11.62 -4.77 -19.55
C ALA A 131 -12.52 -4.09 -18.50
N LEU A 132 -12.03 -3.04 -17.84
CA LEU A 132 -12.77 -2.31 -16.80
C LEU A 132 -14.08 -1.69 -17.32
N PRO A 133 -14.12 -1.04 -18.51
CA PRO A 133 -15.37 -0.52 -19.05
C PRO A 133 -16.44 -1.61 -19.26
N ARG A 134 -16.04 -2.78 -19.79
CA ARG A 134 -16.96 -3.92 -19.98
C ARG A 134 -17.51 -4.43 -18.65
N LEU A 135 -16.69 -4.47 -17.62
CA LEU A 135 -17.12 -4.90 -16.29
C LEU A 135 -18.14 -3.95 -15.67
N LEU A 136 -18.01 -2.65 -15.93
CA LEU A 136 -19.00 -1.64 -15.53
C LEU A 136 -20.31 -1.81 -16.31
N GLU A 137 -20.24 -2.09 -17.61
CA GLU A 137 -21.41 -2.36 -18.46
C GLU A 137 -22.19 -3.61 -18.02
N GLU A 138 -21.50 -4.66 -17.56
CA GLU A 138 -22.12 -5.89 -17.01
C GLU A 138 -22.67 -5.73 -15.56
N ALA A 139 -22.83 -4.49 -15.09
CA ALA A 139 -23.34 -4.15 -13.76
C ALA A 139 -22.52 -4.76 -12.59
N HIS A 140 -21.22 -4.99 -12.80
CA HIS A 140 -20.28 -5.45 -11.77
C HIS A 140 -19.50 -4.27 -11.16
N GLU A 141 -20.19 -3.19 -10.82
CA GLU A 141 -19.62 -1.93 -10.34
C GLU A 141 -18.65 -2.12 -9.16
N ILE A 142 -19.04 -2.88 -8.13
CA ILE A 142 -18.18 -3.10 -6.96
C ILE A 142 -16.92 -3.89 -7.32
N ASP A 143 -17.00 -4.83 -8.27
CA ASP A 143 -15.83 -5.58 -8.71
C ASP A 143 -14.89 -4.69 -9.49
N ALA A 144 -15.42 -3.85 -10.38
CA ALA A 144 -14.67 -2.84 -11.10
C ALA A 144 -13.98 -1.88 -10.13
N MET A 145 -14.67 -1.43 -9.07
CA MET A 145 -14.08 -0.59 -8.02
C MET A 145 -12.93 -1.30 -7.29
N ILE A 146 -13.09 -2.58 -6.92
CA ILE A 146 -12.05 -3.35 -6.24
C ILE A 146 -10.83 -3.54 -7.14
N ILE A 147 -11.05 -3.88 -8.41
CA ILE A 147 -9.99 -4.11 -9.39
C ILE A 147 -9.26 -2.81 -9.69
N ALA A 148 -9.98 -1.72 -9.99
CA ALA A 148 -9.39 -0.40 -10.20
C ALA A 148 -8.55 0.05 -8.99
N ALA A 149 -9.08 -0.13 -7.77
CA ALA A 149 -8.37 0.18 -6.54
C ALA A 149 -7.07 -0.62 -6.36
N LEU A 150 -7.05 -1.89 -6.79
CA LEU A 150 -5.85 -2.72 -6.77
C LEU A 150 -4.84 -2.28 -7.85
N LEU A 151 -5.32 -1.96 -9.06
CA LEU A 151 -4.49 -1.50 -10.18
C LEU A 151 -3.83 -0.15 -9.88
N ASP A 152 -4.57 0.82 -9.36
CA ASP A 152 -4.04 2.10 -8.88
C ASP A 152 -2.88 1.87 -7.91
N ARG A 153 -3.06 0.91 -6.99
CA ARG A 153 -2.04 0.58 -6.01
C ARG A 153 -0.83 -0.12 -6.64
N MET A 154 -1.03 -0.93 -7.68
CA MET A 154 0.06 -1.57 -8.43
C MET A 154 0.89 -0.54 -9.17
N VAL A 155 0.25 0.49 -9.75
CA VAL A 155 0.93 1.63 -10.39
C VAL A 155 1.73 2.41 -9.36
N GLU A 156 1.10 2.77 -8.23
CA GLU A 156 1.75 3.58 -7.19
C GLU A 156 2.97 2.87 -6.58
N VAL A 157 2.87 1.56 -6.31
CA VAL A 157 3.96 0.78 -5.71
C VAL A 157 4.96 0.28 -6.77
N GLY A 158 4.53 0.15 -8.03
CA GLY A 158 5.31 -0.47 -9.10
C GLY A 158 5.49 -1.98 -8.90
N SER A 159 4.47 -2.68 -8.44
CA SER A 159 4.50 -4.11 -8.12
C SER A 159 3.17 -4.77 -8.46
N PRO A 160 3.15 -5.99 -9.04
CA PRO A 160 1.92 -6.75 -9.28
C PRO A 160 1.34 -7.36 -7.99
N ARG A 161 2.06 -7.25 -6.88
CA ARG A 161 1.63 -7.67 -5.54
C ARG A 161 1.51 -6.44 -4.64
N VAL A 162 0.31 -6.19 -4.12
CA VAL A 162 0.00 -4.97 -3.38
C VAL A 162 -0.71 -5.26 -2.08
N ALA A 163 -0.28 -4.55 -1.03
CA ALA A 163 -1.00 -4.55 0.23
C ALA A 163 -2.31 -3.76 0.07
N PHE A 164 -3.45 -4.38 0.40
CA PHE A 164 -4.77 -3.78 0.25
C PHE A 164 -5.49 -3.67 1.59
N ALA A 165 -5.66 -2.43 2.04
CA ALA A 165 -6.34 -2.11 3.29
C ALA A 165 -7.84 -1.89 3.03
N ARG A 166 -8.69 -2.64 3.76
CA ARG A 166 -10.15 -2.63 3.55
C ARG A 166 -10.81 -1.32 3.97
N ARG A 167 -10.40 -0.76 5.11
CA ARG A 167 -11.00 0.47 5.66
C ARG A 167 -10.85 1.68 4.74
N PRO A 168 -9.64 2.01 4.23
CA PRO A 168 -9.50 3.12 3.29
C PRO A 168 -10.33 2.96 2.02
N PHE A 169 -10.46 1.74 1.50
CA PHE A 169 -11.34 1.46 0.37
C PHE A 169 -12.80 1.77 0.71
N GLN A 170 -13.30 1.30 1.85
CA GLN A 170 -14.68 1.53 2.28
C GLN A 170 -14.98 3.01 2.53
N GLU A 171 -14.03 3.73 3.15
CA GLU A 171 -14.14 5.18 3.39
C GLU A 171 -14.19 5.97 2.08
N ALA A 172 -13.41 5.57 1.07
CA ALA A 172 -13.36 6.27 -0.21
C ALA A 172 -14.56 5.94 -1.13
N THR A 173 -15.08 4.72 -1.05
CA THR A 173 -16.10 4.21 -1.99
C THR A 173 -17.51 4.17 -1.40
N GLY A 174 -17.66 4.28 -0.08
CA GLY A 174 -18.93 4.07 0.60
C GLY A 174 -19.44 2.62 0.60
N VAL A 175 -18.70 1.68 -0.01
CA VAL A 175 -19.10 0.27 -0.08
C VAL A 175 -19.06 -0.35 1.31
N SER A 176 -20.17 -0.99 1.71
CA SER A 176 -20.27 -1.63 3.02
C SER A 176 -19.30 -2.82 3.15
N GLU A 177 -18.84 -3.09 4.37
CA GLU A 177 -17.91 -4.19 4.63
C GLU A 177 -18.44 -5.54 4.16
N ARG A 178 -19.73 -5.81 4.39
CA ARG A 178 -20.35 -7.06 3.95
C ARG A 178 -20.27 -7.21 2.43
N ARG A 179 -20.65 -6.17 1.67
CA ARG A 179 -20.62 -6.21 0.20
C ARG A 179 -19.21 -6.38 -0.32
N PHE A 180 -18.26 -5.60 0.19
CA PHE A 180 -16.85 -5.71 -0.16
C PHE A 180 -16.32 -7.14 0.06
N ARG A 181 -16.57 -7.73 1.24
CA ARG A 181 -16.10 -9.09 1.56
C ARG A 181 -16.70 -10.14 0.63
N THR A 182 -18.00 -10.05 0.35
CA THR A 182 -18.68 -10.99 -0.54
C THR A 182 -18.12 -10.92 -1.95
N ARG A 183 -17.95 -9.70 -2.49
CA ARG A 183 -17.43 -9.50 -3.85
C ARG A 183 -15.95 -9.87 -3.97
N LEU A 184 -15.11 -9.47 -3.03
CA LEU A 184 -13.71 -9.89 -2.99
C LEU A 184 -13.58 -11.42 -2.95
N ALA A 185 -14.39 -12.12 -2.14
CA ALA A 185 -14.39 -13.59 -2.10
C ALA A 185 -14.91 -14.22 -3.41
N ALA A 186 -15.79 -13.54 -4.15
CA ALA A 186 -16.20 -13.99 -5.48
C ALA A 186 -15.06 -13.84 -6.49
N LEU A 187 -14.37 -12.70 -6.51
CA LEU A 187 -13.18 -12.46 -7.33
C LEU A 187 -12.03 -13.43 -7.00
N GLU A 188 -11.84 -13.77 -5.73
CA GLU A 188 -10.88 -14.80 -5.30
C GLU A 188 -11.23 -16.19 -5.85
N ARG A 189 -12.51 -16.60 -5.75
CA ARG A 189 -12.99 -17.87 -6.33
C ARG A 189 -12.98 -17.90 -7.86
N ALA A 190 -13.06 -16.73 -8.50
CA ALA A 190 -12.88 -16.58 -9.94
C ALA A 190 -11.40 -16.63 -10.35
N GLY A 191 -10.47 -16.56 -9.40
CA GLY A 191 -9.03 -16.50 -9.69
C GLY A 191 -8.57 -15.16 -10.26
N VAL A 192 -9.44 -14.15 -10.22
CA VAL A 192 -9.16 -12.78 -10.69
C VAL A 192 -8.30 -12.04 -9.68
N VAL A 193 -8.62 -12.18 -8.40
CA VAL A 193 -7.82 -11.69 -7.28
C VAL A 193 -7.19 -12.88 -6.57
N ARG A 194 -5.90 -12.82 -6.24
CA ARG A 194 -5.24 -13.85 -5.45
C ARG A 194 -4.67 -13.25 -4.17
N LEU A 195 -4.95 -13.91 -3.04
CA LEU A 195 -4.33 -13.60 -1.76
C LEU A 195 -2.93 -14.22 -1.71
N GLU A 196 -1.90 -13.40 -1.86
CA GLU A 196 -0.49 -13.82 -1.84
C GLU A 196 0.02 -13.97 -0.40
N ALA A 197 -0.37 -13.05 0.49
CA ALA A 197 0.02 -13.12 1.89
C ALA A 197 -1.06 -12.56 2.82
N ARG A 198 -1.34 -13.28 3.90
CA ARG A 198 -2.21 -12.79 4.98
C ARG A 198 -1.46 -11.78 5.83
N GLY A 199 -2.13 -10.67 6.12
CA GLY A 199 -1.65 -9.67 7.07
C GLY A 199 -1.45 -10.28 8.45
N LYS A 200 -0.23 -10.20 8.98
CA LYS A 200 0.10 -10.69 10.33
C LYS A 200 -0.37 -9.67 11.38
N SER A 201 -0.86 -10.17 12.51
CA SER A 201 -1.07 -9.33 13.70
C SER A 201 0.27 -9.00 14.33
N GLY A 202 0.45 -7.77 14.81
CA GLY A 202 1.67 -7.35 15.50
C GLY A 202 1.85 -7.94 16.90
N GLY A 203 1.26 -9.10 17.19
CA GLY A 203 1.26 -9.76 18.50
C GLY A 203 -0.14 -10.09 19.05
N PRO A 204 -0.22 -10.75 20.22
CA PRO A 204 -1.49 -11.22 20.81
C PRO A 204 -2.44 -10.10 21.22
N ARG A 205 -1.91 -8.90 21.50
CA ARG A 205 -2.69 -7.71 21.95
C ARG A 205 -2.81 -6.62 20.90
N ALA A 206 -2.27 -6.83 19.70
CA ALA A 206 -2.28 -5.82 18.65
C ALA A 206 -3.68 -5.64 18.07
N ARG A 207 -4.31 -4.48 18.33
CA ARG A 207 -5.60 -4.08 17.74
C ARG A 207 -5.55 -3.87 16.22
N GLN A 208 -4.35 -3.72 15.64
CA GLN A 208 -4.15 -3.48 14.22
C GLN A 208 -3.45 -4.68 13.57
N ARG A 209 -4.08 -5.27 12.56
CA ARG A 209 -3.48 -6.24 11.64
C ARG A 209 -2.88 -5.51 10.44
N LEU A 210 -1.73 -5.99 9.97
CA LEU A 210 -1.20 -5.57 8.67
C LEU A 210 -2.23 -5.88 7.57
N ALA A 211 -2.19 -5.12 6.48
CA ALA A 211 -3.03 -5.41 5.33
C ALA A 211 -2.63 -6.74 4.68
N ASN A 212 -3.61 -7.41 4.06
CA ASN A 212 -3.36 -8.56 3.20
C ASN A 212 -2.67 -8.08 1.92
N VAL A 213 -1.79 -8.92 1.36
CA VAL A 213 -1.18 -8.69 0.05
C VAL A 213 -1.94 -9.49 -0.99
N TYR A 214 -2.37 -8.82 -2.05
CA TYR A 214 -3.07 -9.41 -3.18
C TYR A 214 -2.31 -9.19 -4.49
N SER A 215 -2.54 -10.07 -5.44
CA SER A 215 -2.20 -9.91 -6.85
C SER A 215 -3.46 -10.03 -7.70
N LEU A 216 -3.38 -9.52 -8.92
CA LEU A 216 -4.43 -9.67 -9.93
C LEU A 216 -3.93 -10.66 -11.00
N SER A 217 -4.86 -11.47 -11.49
CA SER A 217 -4.68 -12.17 -12.76
C SER A 217 -5.16 -11.28 -13.91
N GLY A 218 -4.92 -11.70 -15.15
CA GLY A 218 -5.49 -11.00 -16.30
C GLY A 218 -7.03 -11.14 -16.38
N PRO A 219 -7.69 -10.24 -17.14
CA PRO A 219 -9.15 -10.17 -17.27
C PRO A 219 -9.79 -11.41 -17.90
N GLU A 220 -9.03 -12.20 -18.67
CA GLU A 220 -9.46 -13.50 -19.22
C GLU A 220 -10.04 -14.41 -18.15
N ARG A 221 -9.54 -14.36 -16.91
CA ARG A 221 -10.08 -15.17 -15.80
C ARG A 221 -11.52 -14.81 -15.42
N LEU A 222 -11.95 -13.60 -15.72
CA LEU A 222 -13.29 -13.11 -15.44
C LEU A 222 -14.24 -13.42 -16.61
N PHE A 223 -13.77 -13.30 -17.86
CA PHE A 223 -14.59 -13.47 -19.06
C PHE A 223 -14.55 -14.89 -19.68
N ASP A 224 -13.53 -15.71 -19.40
CA ASP A 224 -13.44 -17.09 -19.93
C ASP A 224 -14.52 -18.02 -19.35
N ARG A 225 -15.22 -17.62 -18.29
CA ARG A 225 -16.37 -18.38 -17.76
C ARG A 225 -17.64 -18.26 -18.61
N ALA A 226 -17.66 -17.39 -19.63
CA ALA A 226 -18.79 -17.33 -20.57
C ALA A 226 -18.72 -18.40 -21.68
N GLY A 227 -17.68 -19.25 -21.72
CA GLY A 227 -17.44 -20.24 -22.77
C GLY A 227 -17.52 -21.71 -22.34
N SER A 228 -17.96 -22.03 -21.13
CA SER A 228 -18.15 -23.42 -20.70
C SER A 228 -19.34 -23.53 -19.75
N ASP A 229 -20.40 -24.13 -20.29
CA ASP A 229 -21.69 -24.55 -19.71
C ASP A 229 -22.76 -23.47 -19.44
#